data_AF-A0A955H401-F1
#
_entry.id   AF-A0A955H401-F1
#
_cell.length_a   1.000
_cell.length_b   1.000
_cell.length_c   1.000
_cell.angle_alpha   90.00
_cell.angle_beta   90.00
_cell.angle_gamma   90.00
#
_symmetry.space_group_name_H-M   'P 1'
#
loop_
_entity.id
_entity.type
_entity.pdbx_description
1 polymer ?
#
loop_
_entity_poly.entity_id
_entity_poly.type
_entity_poly.pdbx_seq_one_letter_code
_entity_poly.pdbx_strand_id
1 'polypeptide(L)'
;MKINKMKLFISTFAFALLLPNISQAYFTTDQTATRINNETIMFTVTYKFGFATRELYIPIGAVRGTEATDDSPYIGYKIVDKEKEPILEGKTTSLAFTTDKDVIIKDNQYYLPAGKGAKFTLVTFLKVPVAEQTANQDYSLLVSRLPFTMIDSKNTIVAHLNPSELQYYLTPAIGF
;
A
#
# COMPACT_ATOMS: atom_id res chain seq x y z
N MET A 1 41.11 -53.01 34.88
CA MET A 1 42.11 -51.98 34.52
C MET A 1 41.91 -51.53 33.08
N LYS A 2 41.23 -50.39 32.87
CA LYS A 2 41.44 -49.33 31.86
C LYS A 2 40.15 -48.53 31.69
N ILE A 3 40.21 -47.28 32.16
CA ILE A 3 39.26 -46.20 31.88
C ILE A 3 39.67 -45.56 30.55
N ASN A 4 38.71 -45.17 29.71
CA ASN A 4 38.72 -43.93 28.90
C ASN A 4 37.32 -43.76 28.27
N LYS A 5 36.56 -42.70 28.61
CA LYS A 5 36.58 -41.33 28.02
C LYS A 5 36.19 -41.37 26.53
N MET A 6 35.32 -40.55 25.94
CA MET A 6 34.57 -39.35 26.35
C MET A 6 33.87 -38.85 25.06
N LYS A 7 32.61 -38.38 25.18
CA LYS A 7 31.89 -37.39 24.31
C LYS A 7 31.67 -37.72 22.81
N LEU A 8 30.42 -37.60 22.35
CA LEU A 8 29.98 -36.37 21.65
C LEU A 8 28.46 -36.26 21.61
N PHE A 9 28.00 -35.09 22.05
CA PHE A 9 26.66 -34.53 21.93
C PHE A 9 26.31 -34.26 20.45
N ILE A 10 25.07 -33.81 20.23
CA ILE A 10 24.52 -33.15 19.03
C ILE A 10 23.68 -34.08 18.15
N SER A 11 22.40 -34.20 18.51
CA SER A 11 21.34 -34.36 17.51
C SER A 11 20.12 -33.58 17.96
N THR A 12 20.24 -32.25 17.92
CA THR A 12 19.12 -31.35 18.14
C THR A 12 19.37 -30.06 17.37
N PHE A 13 19.33 -30.08 16.03
CA PHE A 13 19.19 -28.86 15.23
C PHE A 13 18.93 -29.21 13.74
N ALA A 14 17.72 -29.63 13.40
CA ALA A 14 17.35 -29.78 11.98
C ALA A 14 15.85 -29.55 11.73
N PHE A 15 15.21 -28.66 12.50
CA PHE A 15 13.80 -28.29 12.26
C PHE A 15 13.55 -26.78 12.11
N ALA A 16 14.60 -25.96 12.09
CA ALA A 16 14.48 -24.50 11.97
C ALA A 16 14.61 -23.97 10.52
N LEU A 17 14.85 -24.82 9.51
CA LEU A 17 15.13 -24.38 8.13
C LEU A 17 13.96 -24.53 7.15
N LEU A 18 12.77 -24.89 7.64
CA LEU A 18 11.55 -24.95 6.82
C LEU A 18 10.51 -23.95 7.32
N LEU A 19 10.93 -22.79 7.84
CA LEU A 19 10.02 -21.65 7.80
C LEU A 19 9.87 -21.29 6.32
N PRO A 20 8.67 -21.40 5.72
CA PRO A 20 8.45 -20.82 4.42
C PRO A 20 8.88 -19.36 4.54
N ASN A 21 9.88 -18.96 3.77
CA ASN A 21 10.11 -17.55 3.50
C ASN A 21 8.87 -17.08 2.76
N ILE A 22 7.81 -16.76 3.51
CA ILE A 22 6.65 -16.04 3.01
C ILE A 22 7.25 -14.69 2.64
N SER A 23 7.73 -14.60 1.41
CA SER A 23 8.13 -13.36 0.76
C SER A 23 6.92 -12.46 0.90
N GLN A 24 6.93 -11.60 1.92
CA GLN A 24 5.87 -10.65 2.20
C GLN A 24 5.87 -9.64 1.06
N ALA A 25 5.17 -9.96 -0.02
CA ALA A 25 5.27 -9.26 -1.30
C ALA A 25 4.56 -7.90 -1.27
N TYR A 26 3.61 -7.72 -0.35
CA TYR A 26 2.91 -6.45 -0.16
C TYR A 26 2.12 -6.47 1.14
N PHE A 27 2.23 -5.41 1.94
CA PHE A 27 1.39 -5.19 3.12
C PHE A 27 1.16 -3.70 3.30
N THR A 28 -0.06 -3.34 3.67
CA THR A 28 -0.34 -2.01 4.21
C THR A 28 0.25 -1.90 5.60
N THR A 29 0.83 -0.75 5.94
CA THR A 29 1.61 -0.59 7.17
C THR A 29 1.07 0.50 8.10
N ASP A 30 0.38 1.50 7.57
CA ASP A 30 -0.17 2.61 8.35
C ASP A 30 -1.25 3.34 7.55
N GLN A 31 -2.33 3.75 8.21
CA GLN A 31 -3.39 4.57 7.62
C GLN A 31 -3.80 5.66 8.59
N THR A 32 -3.80 6.91 8.13
CA THR A 32 -4.16 8.05 8.96
C THR A 32 -5.18 8.94 8.28
N ALA A 33 -5.95 9.65 9.11
CA ALA A 33 -6.81 10.74 8.68
C ALA A 33 -6.58 11.92 9.63
N THR A 34 -6.39 13.11 9.10
CA THR A 34 -6.07 14.30 9.89
C THR A 34 -6.79 15.50 9.33
N ARG A 35 -7.59 16.15 10.16
CA ARG A 35 -8.22 17.42 9.83
C ARG A 35 -7.17 18.52 9.83
N ILE A 36 -6.96 19.15 8.69
CA ILE A 36 -6.02 20.26 8.53
C ILE A 36 -6.68 21.58 8.93
N ASN A 37 -7.95 21.76 8.55
CA ASN A 37 -8.77 22.93 8.90
C ASN A 37 -10.27 22.58 8.79
N ASN A 38 -11.15 23.57 8.81
CA ASN A 38 -12.61 23.36 8.76
C ASN A 38 -13.15 22.88 7.42
N GLU A 39 -12.34 22.84 6.36
CA GLU A 39 -12.77 22.40 5.03
C GLU A 39 -11.87 21.31 4.46
N THR A 40 -10.70 21.05 5.06
CA THR A 40 -9.69 20.16 4.50
C THR A 40 -9.33 19.03 5.45
N ILE A 41 -9.41 17.80 4.96
CA ILE A 41 -8.91 16.58 5.59
C ILE A 41 -7.76 16.04 4.75
N MET A 42 -6.69 15.59 5.40
CA MET A 42 -5.59 14.85 4.79
C MET A 42 -5.71 13.38 5.19
N PHE A 43 -5.75 12.51 4.20
CA PHE A 43 -5.69 11.06 4.36
C PHE A 43 -4.31 10.57 3.95
N THR A 44 -3.78 9.59 4.67
CA THR A 44 -2.58 8.86 4.24
C THR A 44 -2.80 7.36 4.31
N VAL A 45 -2.31 6.63 3.30
CA VAL A 45 -2.27 5.17 3.27
C VAL A 45 -0.87 4.76 2.86
N THR A 46 -0.13 4.16 3.79
CA THR A 46 1.24 3.70 3.57
C THR A 46 1.26 2.19 3.36
N TYR A 47 1.97 1.76 2.33
CA TYR A 47 2.07 0.36 1.94
C TYR A 47 3.49 0.03 1.47
N LYS A 48 3.91 -1.22 1.67
CA LYS A 48 5.23 -1.70 1.26
C LYS A 48 5.11 -2.65 0.08
N PHE A 49 5.97 -2.50 -0.92
CA PHE A 49 6.08 -3.42 -2.06
C PHE A 49 7.53 -3.80 -2.32
N GLY A 50 7.73 -4.99 -2.87
CA GLY A 50 9.03 -5.46 -3.33
C GLY A 50 8.97 -6.90 -3.82
N PHE A 51 9.82 -7.25 -4.78
CA PHE A 51 9.94 -8.60 -5.31
C PHE A 51 11.39 -9.05 -5.31
N ALA A 52 11.64 -10.30 -4.93
CA ALA A 52 13.00 -10.84 -4.84
C ALA A 52 13.70 -10.92 -6.20
N THR A 53 12.96 -11.21 -7.27
CA THR A 53 13.50 -11.54 -8.60
C THR A 53 12.98 -10.64 -9.72
N ARG A 54 12.17 -9.63 -9.40
CA ARG A 54 11.53 -8.75 -10.39
C ARG A 54 11.71 -7.30 -10.03
N GLU A 55 11.96 -6.49 -11.04
CA GLU A 55 11.86 -5.04 -10.93
C GLU A 55 10.40 -4.64 -10.83
N LEU A 56 10.15 -3.49 -10.22
CA LEU A 56 8.80 -3.01 -9.94
C LEU A 56 8.64 -1.57 -10.40
N TYR A 57 7.53 -1.29 -11.08
CA TYR A 57 7.04 0.05 -11.35
C TYR A 57 5.73 0.29 -10.61
N ILE A 58 5.64 1.39 -9.86
CA ILE A 58 4.44 1.81 -9.13
C ILE A 58 3.98 3.18 -9.66
N PRO A 59 2.67 3.37 -9.90
CA PRO A 59 2.13 4.65 -10.31
C PRO A 59 2.36 5.75 -9.26
N ILE A 60 2.65 6.96 -9.75
CA ILE A 60 2.75 8.17 -8.92
C ILE A 60 1.36 8.81 -8.74
N GLY A 61 0.56 8.84 -9.81
CA GLY A 61 -0.75 9.47 -9.83
C GLY A 61 -1.85 8.61 -9.18
N ALA A 62 -2.87 9.28 -8.65
CA ALA A 62 -4.03 8.66 -8.05
C ALA A 62 -5.33 9.34 -8.48
N VAL A 63 -6.40 8.56 -8.65
CA VAL A 63 -7.70 9.01 -9.18
C VAL A 63 -8.84 8.55 -8.25
N ARG A 64 -9.75 9.49 -7.93
CA ARG A 64 -10.97 9.21 -7.16
C ARG A 64 -11.98 8.48 -8.04
N GLY A 65 -12.65 7.47 -7.50
CA GLY A 65 -13.76 6.76 -8.16
C GLY A 65 -13.35 5.64 -9.11
N THR A 66 -12.04 5.36 -9.25
CA THR A 66 -11.55 4.22 -10.04
C THR A 66 -11.72 2.92 -9.26
N GLU A 67 -12.31 1.90 -9.88
CA GLU A 67 -12.54 0.58 -9.29
C GLU A 67 -11.43 -0.42 -9.62
N ALA A 68 -11.40 -1.55 -8.92
CA ALA A 68 -10.44 -2.62 -9.16
C ALA A 68 -10.54 -3.23 -10.58
N THR A 69 -11.70 -3.14 -11.23
CA THR A 69 -11.93 -3.67 -12.59
C THR A 69 -11.57 -2.70 -13.70
N ASP A 70 -11.29 -1.43 -13.39
CA ASP A 70 -11.00 -0.42 -14.39
C ASP A 70 -9.59 -0.61 -14.98
N ASP A 71 -9.38 -0.25 -16.26
CA ASP A 71 -8.08 -0.31 -16.92
C ASP A 71 -7.19 0.92 -16.64
N SER A 72 -7.43 1.59 -15.50
CA SER A 72 -6.65 2.77 -15.12
C SER A 72 -5.23 2.38 -14.69
N PRO A 73 -4.19 3.08 -15.19
CA PRO A 73 -2.82 2.88 -14.74
C PRO A 73 -2.52 3.62 -13.42
N TYR A 74 -3.48 4.33 -12.83
CA TYR A 74 -3.32 5.10 -11.61
C TYR A 74 -3.83 4.36 -10.37
N ILE A 75 -3.38 4.77 -9.19
CA ILE A 75 -3.95 4.29 -7.93
C ILE A 75 -5.40 4.78 -7.83
N GLY A 76 -6.33 3.86 -7.65
CA GLY A 76 -7.75 4.16 -7.46
C GLY A 76 -8.09 4.28 -5.98
N TYR A 77 -8.91 5.26 -5.63
CA TYR A 77 -9.45 5.40 -4.27
C TYR A 77 -10.87 5.95 -4.26
N LYS A 78 -11.55 5.82 -3.13
CA LYS A 78 -12.86 6.41 -2.84
C LYS A 78 -12.79 7.19 -1.53
N ILE A 79 -13.61 8.23 -1.44
CA ILE A 79 -14.00 8.80 -0.15
C ILE A 79 -15.30 8.10 0.22
N VAL A 80 -15.39 7.58 1.44
CA VAL A 80 -16.53 6.80 1.90
C VAL A 80 -17.00 7.24 3.27
N ASP A 81 -18.26 6.97 3.58
CA ASP A 81 -18.83 7.14 4.92
C ASP A 81 -18.53 5.93 5.83
N LYS A 82 -19.18 5.91 7.01
CA LYS A 82 -19.02 4.83 8.00
C LYS A 82 -19.64 3.50 7.53
N GLU A 83 -20.62 3.54 6.63
CA GLU A 83 -21.20 2.38 5.94
C GLU A 83 -20.34 1.91 4.75
N LYS A 84 -19.27 2.64 4.42
CA LYS A 84 -18.39 2.46 3.25
C LYS A 84 -19.06 2.81 1.92
N GLU A 85 -20.13 3.59 1.96
CA GLU A 85 -20.77 4.10 0.76
C GLU A 85 -19.98 5.28 0.18
N PRO A 86 -19.83 5.39 -1.16
CA PRO A 86 -19.08 6.47 -1.77
C PRO A 86 -19.71 7.85 -1.52
N ILE A 87 -18.90 8.77 -1.00
CA ILE A 87 -19.20 10.20 -0.88
C ILE A 87 -18.61 10.88 -2.12
N LEU A 88 -19.36 11.80 -2.75
CA LEU A 88 -18.93 12.49 -3.98
C LEU A 88 -18.60 13.98 -3.75
N GLU A 89 -19.11 14.54 -2.66
CA GLU A 89 -18.91 15.93 -2.25
C GLU A 89 -17.42 16.27 -2.11
N GLY A 90 -17.13 17.56 -2.28
CA GLY A 90 -15.78 18.10 -2.23
C GLY A 90 -14.87 17.71 -3.40
N LYS A 91 -13.67 18.30 -3.38
CA LYS A 91 -12.62 18.07 -4.38
C LYS A 91 -11.43 17.38 -3.73
N THR A 92 -10.77 16.52 -4.49
CA THR A 92 -9.61 15.77 -4.02
C THR A 92 -8.35 16.13 -4.80
N THR A 93 -7.20 16.08 -4.14
CA THR A 93 -5.87 16.15 -4.76
C THR A 93 -5.01 15.07 -4.14
N SER A 94 -4.44 14.21 -4.96
CA SER A 94 -3.83 12.96 -4.50
C SER A 94 -2.55 12.64 -5.24
N LEU A 95 -1.57 12.10 -4.51
CA LEU A 95 -0.29 11.68 -5.04
C LEU A 95 0.26 10.53 -4.18
N ALA A 96 0.87 9.53 -4.82
CA ALA A 96 1.72 8.57 -4.13
C ALA A 96 3.15 9.13 -4.05
N PHE A 97 3.82 8.97 -2.92
CA PHE A 97 5.24 9.29 -2.80
C PHE A 97 6.01 8.24 -2.00
N THR A 98 7.33 8.27 -2.12
CA THR A 98 8.25 7.48 -1.30
C THR A 98 9.47 8.30 -0.93
N THR A 99 10.10 7.94 0.19
CA THR A 99 11.39 8.50 0.63
C THR A 99 12.50 7.47 0.62
N ASP A 100 12.23 6.24 0.14
CA ASP A 100 13.23 5.19 0.05
C ASP A 100 14.25 5.48 -1.05
N LYS A 101 15.53 5.56 -0.65
CA LYS A 101 16.65 5.91 -1.53
C LYS A 101 16.89 4.96 -2.70
N ASP A 102 16.39 3.73 -2.61
CA ASP A 102 16.54 2.70 -3.64
C ASP A 102 15.48 2.85 -4.75
N VAL A 103 14.53 3.78 -4.60
CA VAL A 103 13.51 4.09 -5.60
C VAL A 103 13.90 5.33 -6.40
N ILE A 104 13.79 5.23 -7.73
CA ILE A 104 13.97 6.37 -8.64
C ILE A 104 12.74 6.51 -9.54
N ILE A 105 12.56 7.68 -10.16
CA ILE A 105 11.49 7.88 -11.13
C ILE A 105 12.00 7.49 -12.52
N LYS A 106 11.26 6.61 -13.20
CA LYS A 106 11.44 6.25 -14.62
C LYS A 106 10.07 6.20 -15.28
N ASP A 107 9.95 6.77 -16.47
CA ASP A 107 8.71 6.72 -17.26
C ASP A 107 7.45 7.16 -16.47
N ASN A 108 7.58 8.24 -15.70
CA ASN A 108 6.54 8.80 -14.82
C ASN A 108 6.00 7.83 -13.74
N GLN A 109 6.78 6.82 -13.38
CA GLN A 109 6.47 5.85 -12.35
C GLN A 109 7.65 5.69 -11.38
N TYR A 110 7.38 5.18 -10.19
CA TYR A 110 8.42 4.78 -9.25
C TYR A 110 9.00 3.44 -9.66
N TYR A 111 10.28 3.41 -10.03
CA TYR A 111 11.06 2.21 -10.30
C TYR A 111 11.79 1.75 -9.02
N LEU A 112 11.60 0.48 -8.67
CA LEU A 112 12.30 -0.22 -7.60
C LEU A 112 13.01 -1.45 -8.18
N PRO A 113 14.34 -1.60 -8.01
CA PRO A 113 15.06 -2.75 -8.54
C PRO A 113 14.71 -4.06 -7.80
N ALA A 114 14.96 -5.19 -8.48
CA ALA A 114 14.76 -6.52 -7.90
C ALA A 114 15.57 -6.73 -6.61
N GLY A 115 15.02 -7.51 -5.69
CA GLY A 115 15.64 -7.82 -4.40
C GLY A 115 15.49 -6.71 -3.35
N LYS A 116 14.80 -5.61 -3.69
CA LYS A 116 14.51 -4.50 -2.77
C LYS A 116 13.04 -4.44 -2.42
N GLY A 117 12.75 -3.79 -1.30
CA GLY A 117 11.40 -3.42 -0.90
C GLY A 117 11.39 -1.97 -0.44
N ALA A 118 10.33 -1.24 -0.81
CA ALA A 118 10.15 0.16 -0.45
C ALA A 118 8.73 0.41 0.05
N LYS A 119 8.60 1.46 0.87
CA LYS A 119 7.35 2.00 1.36
C LYS A 119 6.91 3.15 0.45
N PHE A 120 5.63 3.15 0.15
CA PHE A 120 4.95 4.18 -0.62
C PHE A 120 3.78 4.68 0.21
N THR A 121 3.52 5.97 0.16
CA THR A 121 2.42 6.61 0.87
C THR A 121 1.56 7.34 -0.13
N LEU A 122 0.31 6.90 -0.27
CA LEU A 122 -0.73 7.70 -0.90
C LEU A 122 -1.12 8.82 0.06
N VAL A 123 -1.02 10.07 -0.38
CA VAL A 123 -1.57 11.24 0.32
C VAL A 123 -2.71 11.79 -0.49
N THR A 124 -3.83 12.03 0.18
CA THR A 124 -5.02 12.62 -0.44
C THR A 124 -5.52 13.74 0.43
N PHE A 125 -5.64 14.93 -0.15
CA PHE A 125 -6.36 16.04 0.45
C PHE A 125 -7.78 16.04 -0.08
N LEU A 126 -8.75 16.00 0.83
CA LEU A 126 -10.16 16.24 0.54
C LEU A 126 -10.52 17.64 1.01
N LYS A 127 -11.02 18.48 0.11
CA LYS A 127 -11.59 19.79 0.43
C LYS A 127 -13.11 19.79 0.24
N VAL A 128 -13.87 19.94 1.32
CA VAL A 128 -15.33 20.07 1.32
C VAL A 128 -15.71 21.47 1.80
N PRO A 129 -16.26 22.35 0.95
CA PRO A 129 -16.75 23.67 1.35
C PRO A 129 -17.75 23.56 2.51
N VAL A 130 -17.72 24.50 3.47
CA VAL A 130 -18.63 24.46 4.64
C VAL A 130 -20.10 24.32 4.26
N ALA A 131 -20.53 24.93 3.15
CA ALA A 131 -21.90 24.84 2.65
C ALA A 131 -22.33 23.44 2.16
N GLU A 132 -21.36 22.55 1.87
CA GLU A 132 -21.58 21.17 1.42
C GLU A 132 -21.40 20.15 2.56
N GLN A 133 -21.05 20.61 3.77
CA GLN A 133 -20.82 19.72 4.90
C GLN A 133 -22.15 19.31 5.55
N THR A 134 -22.31 18.00 5.72
CA THR A 134 -23.44 17.43 6.47
C THR A 134 -23.04 17.22 7.92
N ALA A 135 -23.90 17.62 8.85
CA ALA A 135 -23.66 17.40 10.28
C ALA A 135 -23.48 15.90 10.57
N ASN A 136 -22.43 15.56 11.32
CA ASN A 136 -22.05 14.17 11.66
C ASN A 136 -21.63 13.30 10.46
N GLN A 137 -21.27 13.90 9.32
CA GLN A 137 -20.64 13.16 8.24
C GLN A 137 -19.17 12.91 8.60
N ASP A 138 -18.85 11.62 8.79
CA ASP A 138 -17.46 11.18 8.83
C ASP A 138 -17.00 10.79 7.42
N TYR A 139 -15.72 11.06 7.16
CA TYR A 139 -15.06 10.76 5.90
C TYR A 139 -13.90 9.79 6.15
N SER A 140 -13.82 8.75 5.34
CA SER A 140 -12.66 7.85 5.26
C SER A 140 -12.17 7.76 3.81
N LEU A 141 -10.92 7.39 3.61
CA LEU A 141 -10.39 7.03 2.30
C LEU A 141 -10.22 5.51 2.22
N LEU A 142 -10.75 4.91 1.15
CA LEU A 142 -10.55 3.51 0.80
C LEU A 142 -9.78 3.42 -0.51
N VAL A 143 -8.62 2.76 -0.51
CA VAL A 143 -7.94 2.41 -1.77
C VAL A 143 -8.74 1.31 -2.47
N SER A 144 -9.19 1.58 -3.69
CA SER A 144 -10.03 0.69 -4.50
C SER A 144 -9.27 0.03 -5.65
N ARG A 145 -8.06 0.52 -5.97
CA ARG A 145 -7.16 -0.10 -6.94
C ARG A 145 -5.71 0.27 -6.63
N LEU A 146 -4.81 -0.71 -6.63
CA LEU A 146 -3.37 -0.50 -6.48
C LEU A 146 -2.65 -1.25 -7.61
N PRO A 147 -2.47 -0.62 -8.78
CA PRO A 147 -1.78 -1.23 -9.91
C PRO A 147 -0.26 -1.19 -9.72
N PHE A 148 0.43 -2.13 -10.33
CA PHE A 148 1.88 -2.18 -10.40
C PHE A 148 2.33 -2.99 -11.61
N THR A 149 3.52 -2.71 -12.12
CA THR A 149 4.13 -3.49 -13.21
C THR A 149 5.37 -4.20 -12.70
N MET A 150 5.46 -5.50 -12.93
CA MET A 150 6.65 -6.29 -12.66
C MET A 150 7.39 -6.55 -13.97
N ILE A 151 8.71 -6.38 -13.96
CA ILE A 151 9.56 -6.65 -15.12
C ILE A 151 10.65 -7.65 -14.74
N ASP A 152 10.86 -8.66 -15.57
CA ASP A 152 12.04 -9.52 -15.57
C ASP A 152 12.68 -9.58 -16.97
N SER A 153 13.79 -10.31 -17.11
CA SER A 153 14.54 -10.41 -18.38
C SER A 153 13.72 -10.91 -19.59
N LYS A 154 12.54 -11.49 -19.38
CA LYS A 154 11.72 -12.13 -20.41
C LYS A 154 10.31 -11.57 -20.51
N ASN A 155 9.77 -11.00 -19.43
CA ASN A 155 8.35 -10.66 -19.34
C ASN A 155 8.10 -9.31 -18.65
N THR A 156 7.07 -8.62 -19.13
CA THR A 156 6.42 -7.51 -18.43
C THR A 156 5.03 -7.97 -17.99
N ILE A 157 4.73 -7.83 -16.71
CA ILE A 157 3.44 -8.23 -16.12
C ILE A 157 2.82 -7.00 -15.47
N VAL A 158 1.69 -6.54 -16.01
CA VAL A 158 0.84 -5.54 -15.38
C VAL A 158 -0.13 -6.25 -14.46
N ALA A 159 -0.17 -5.84 -13.20
CA ALA A 159 -1.00 -6.45 -12.17
C ALA A 159 -1.61 -5.37 -11.27
N HIS A 160 -2.51 -5.78 -10.40
CA HIS A 160 -3.02 -4.98 -9.31
C HIS A 160 -3.25 -5.86 -8.09
N LEU A 161 -3.32 -5.24 -6.92
CA LEU A 161 -3.64 -5.96 -5.68
C LEU A 161 -5.04 -6.59 -5.75
N ASN A 162 -5.25 -7.72 -5.05
CA ASN A 162 -6.56 -8.37 -5.04
C ASN A 162 -7.59 -7.52 -4.28
N PRO A 163 -8.85 -7.46 -4.73
CA PRO A 163 -9.90 -6.70 -4.03
C PRO A 163 -10.08 -7.09 -2.56
N SER A 164 -9.92 -8.38 -2.22
CA SER A 164 -10.01 -8.88 -0.84
C SER A 164 -8.89 -8.36 0.06
N GLU A 165 -7.79 -7.85 -0.48
CA GLU A 165 -6.67 -7.29 0.27
C GLU A 165 -6.81 -5.78 0.43
N LEU A 166 -7.49 -5.13 -0.51
CA LEU A 166 -7.76 -3.68 -0.50
C LEU A 166 -8.67 -3.24 0.65
N GLN A 167 -9.46 -4.16 1.23
CA GLN A 167 -10.27 -3.86 2.42
C GLN A 167 -9.46 -3.36 3.63
N TYR A 168 -8.16 -3.67 3.67
CA TYR A 168 -7.25 -3.23 4.74
C TYR A 168 -6.64 -1.84 4.47
N TYR A 169 -6.88 -1.27 3.29
CA TYR A 169 -6.36 0.04 2.87
C TYR A 169 -7.42 1.12 3.08
N LEU A 170 -8.02 1.12 4.26
CA LEU A 170 -9.07 2.03 4.72
C LEU A 170 -8.50 2.91 5.84
N THR A 171 -8.62 4.23 5.71
CA THR A 171 -8.23 5.14 6.80
C THR A 171 -9.27 5.14 7.93
N PRO A 172 -8.90 5.59 9.13
CA PRO A 172 -9.88 5.96 10.15
C PRO A 172 -10.87 7.01 9.62
N ALA A 173 -12.07 6.99 10.17
CA ALA A 173 -13.11 7.97 9.88
C ALA A 173 -12.85 9.28 10.63
N ILE A 174 -13.11 10.42 9.98
CA ILE A 174 -12.95 11.75 10.58
C ILE A 174 -13.98 12.75 10.01
N GLY A 175 -14.55 13.58 10.88
CA GLY A 175 -15.45 14.67 10.51
C GLY A 175 -14.80 16.06 10.52
N PHE A 176 -15.59 17.06 10.06
CA PHE A 176 -15.31 18.49 10.23
C PHE A 176 -15.86 19.05 11.54
#